data_AF-H6N9H2-F1
#
_entry.id   AF-H6N9H2-F1
#
_cell.length_a   1.000
_cell.length_b   1.000
_cell.length_c   1.000
_cell.angle_alpha   90.00
_cell.angle_beta   90.00
_cell.angle_gamma   90.00
#
_symmetry.space_group_name_H-M   'P 1'
#
loop_
_entity.id
_entity.type
_entity.pdbx_description
1 polymer ?
#
loop_
_entity_poly.entity_id
_entity_poly.type
_entity_poly.pdbx_seq_one_letter_code
_entity_poly.pdbx_strand_id
1 'polypeptide(L)' 'MRPLQISPDTAQKLAKELGVPLEHLMHMPQHILLQKLGELARKEASPAGEAAKEPAAGDGAKE' A
#
# COMPACT_ATOMS: atom_id res chain seq x y z
N MET A 1 19.39 4.27 -10.47
CA MET A 1 18.01 3.89 -10.14
C MET A 1 17.13 5.13 -10.34
N ARG A 2 16.13 5.07 -11.22
CA ARG A 2 15.18 6.21 -11.35
C ARG A 2 14.37 6.31 -10.05
N PRO A 3 14.23 7.51 -9.47
CA PRO A 3 13.43 7.68 -8.26
C PRO A 3 12.01 7.17 -8.53
N LEU A 4 11.45 6.49 -7.53
CA LEU A 4 10.06 6.04 -7.56
C LEU A 4 9.16 7.28 -7.75
N GLN A 5 8.51 7.38 -8.91
CA GLN A 5 7.60 8.49 -9.27
C GLN A 5 6.22 8.33 -8.61
N ILE A 6 6.15 7.72 -7.43
CA ILE A 6 4.88 7.58 -6.70
C ILE A 6 4.79 8.66 -5.63
N SER A 7 3.69 9.41 -5.67
CA SER A 7 3.39 10.42 -4.67
C SER A 7 3.14 9.77 -3.30
N PRO A 8 3.44 10.47 -2.19
CA PRO A 8 3.21 9.96 -0.84
C PRO A 8 1.72 9.63 -0.57
N ASP A 9 0.80 10.35 -1.21
CA ASP A 9 -0.64 10.07 -1.16
C ASP A 9 -0.99 8.71 -1.80
N THR A 10 -0.42 8.42 -2.98
CA THR A 10 -0.60 7.14 -3.67
C THR A 10 0.00 6.00 -2.86
N ALA A 11 1.16 6.22 -2.23
CA ALA A 11 1.79 5.23 -1.37
C ALA A 11 0.91 4.86 -0.17
N GLN A 12 0.32 5.85 0.50
CA GLN A 12 -0.59 5.59 1.63
C GLN A 12 -1.87 4.85 1.21
N LYS A 13 -2.45 5.23 0.06
CA LYS A 13 -3.63 4.53 -0.48
C LYS A 13 -3.31 3.08 -0.84
N LEU A 14 -2.17 2.85 -1.50
CA LEU A 14 -1.73 1.51 -1.86
C LEU A 14 -1.48 0.65 -0.62
N ALA A 15 -0.80 1.19 0.39
CA ALA A 15 -0.53 0.52 1.66
C ALA A 15 -1.83 0.08 2.37
N LYS A 16 -2.82 0.99 2.45
CA LYS A 16 -4.14 0.71 3.03
C LYS A 16 -4.92 -0.34 2.26
N GLU A 17 -5.01 -0.21 0.95
CA GLU A 17 -5.76 -1.13 0.08
C GLU A 17 -5.17 -2.54 0.05
N LEU A 18 -3.85 -2.64 0.20
CA LEU A 18 -3.12 -3.91 0.29
C LEU A 18 -3.07 -4.46 1.72
N GLY A 19 -3.45 -3.68 2.74
CA GLY A 19 -3.30 -4.03 4.15
C GLY A 19 -1.84 -4.26 4.55
N VAL A 20 -0.90 -3.53 3.95
CA VAL A 20 0.55 -3.64 4.23
C VAL A 20 1.11 -2.34 4.79
N PRO A 21 2.08 -2.38 5.71
CA PRO A 21 2.68 -1.18 6.28
C PRO A 21 3.48 -0.38 5.25
N LEU A 22 3.46 0.95 5.39
CA LEU A 22 4.11 1.88 4.48
C LEU A 22 5.63 1.65 4.39
N GLU A 23 6.27 1.26 5.49
CA GLU A 23 7.70 0.92 5.52
C GLU A 23 8.02 -0.23 4.55
N HIS A 24 7.18 -1.27 4.56
CA HIS A 24 7.33 -2.40 3.66
C HIS A 24 7.05 -2.01 2.20
N LEU A 25 6.15 -1.05 1.97
CA LEU A 25 5.91 -0.46 0.66
C LEU A 25 7.14 0.28 0.11
N MET A 26 7.89 0.98 0.96
CA MET A 26 9.08 1.75 0.57
C MET A 26 10.28 0.87 0.21
N HIS A 27 10.36 -0.33 0.78
CA HIS A 27 11.36 -1.35 0.40
C HIS A 27 10.92 -2.20 -0.79
N MET A 28 9.68 -2.05 -1.25
CA MET A 28 9.12 -2.86 -2.31
C MET A 28 9.71 -2.48 -3.67
N PRO A 29 10.07 -3.46 -4.52
CA PRO A 29 10.63 -3.17 -5.83
C PRO A 29 9.58 -2.52 -6.76
N GLN A 30 10.04 -1.60 -7.61
CA GLN A 30 9.20 -0.74 -8.45
C GLN A 30 8.21 -1.49 -9.35
N HIS A 31 8.60 -2.63 -9.91
CA HIS A 31 7.74 -3.43 -10.78
C HIS A 31 6.57 -4.08 -10.04
N ILE A 32 6.70 -4.33 -8.73
CA ILE A 32 5.61 -4.85 -7.91
C ILE A 32 4.60 -3.73 -7.61
N LEU A 33 5.08 -2.52 -7.32
CA LEU A 33 4.23 -1.36 -7.11
C LEU A 33 3.37 -1.04 -8.34
N LEU A 34 3.95 -1.14 -9.54
CA LEU A 34 3.22 -0.96 -10.81
C LEU A 34 2.15 -2.03 -11.03
N GLN A 35 2.45 -3.29 -10.71
CA GLN A 35 1.46 -4.37 -10.80
C GLN A 35 0.30 -4.11 -9.84
N LYS A 36 0.59 -3.78 -8.59
CA LYS A 36 -0.41 -3.49 -7.56
C LYS A 36 -1.25 -2.25 -7.87
N LEU A 37 -0.66 -1.22 -8.48
CA LEU A 37 -1.40 -0.07 -8.96
C LEU A 37 -2.36 -0.44 -10.10
N GLY A 38 -1.95 -1.33 -11.00
CA GLY A 38 -2.81 -1.88 -12.04
C GLY A 38 -3.94 -2.75 -11.48
N GLU A 39 -3.68 -3.54 -10.44
CA GLU A 39 -4.70 -4.30 -9.71
C GLU A 39 -5.70 -3.36 -9.03
N LEU A 40 -5.22 -2.28 -8.40
CA LEU A 40 -6.05 -1.26 -7.75
C LEU A 40 -7.00 -0.59 -8.76
N ALA A 41 -6.47 -0.12 -9.89
CA ALA A 41 -7.27 0.53 -10.93
C ALA A 41 -8.36 -0.41 -11.51
N ARG A 42 -8.10 -1.72 -11.57
CA ARG A 42 -9.10 -2.71 -11.98
C ARG A 42 -10.16 -2.94 -10.89
N LYS A 43 -9.75 -2.91 -9.61
CA LYS A 43 -10.64 -3.09 -8.47
C LYS A 43 -11.59 -1.89 -8.27
N GLU A 44 -11.10 -0.66 -8.48
CA GLU A 44 -11.94 0.55 -8.47
C GLU A 44 -13.02 0.55 -9.57
N ALA A 45 -12.80 -0.18 -10.67
CA ALA A 45 -13.79 -0.34 -11.73
C ALA A 45 -14.90 -1.37 -11.41
N SER A 46 -14.83 -2.09 -10.28
CA SER A 46 -15.85 -3.05 -9.84
C SER A 46 -16.25 -2.81 -8.37
N PRO A 47 -17.47 -2.29 -8.10
CA PRO A 47 -17.92 -2.03 -6.74
C PRO A 47 -18.46 -3.32 -6.10
N ALA A 48 -17.60 -4.25 -5.69
CA ALA A 48 -17.98 -5.34 -4.79
C ALA A 48 -16.75 -5.96 -4.09
N GLY A 49 -16.72 -5.85 -2.76
CA GLY A 49 -16.03 -6.85 -1.91
C GLY A 49 -14.70 -6.42 -1.27
N GLU A 50 -14.82 -5.98 -0.02
CA GLU A 50 -13.96 -6.31 1.13
C GLU A 50 -12.42 -6.30 1.03
N ALA A 51 -11.81 -5.47 1.89
CA ALA A 51 -10.73 -5.88 2.78
C ALA A 51 -10.62 -4.89 3.95
N ALA A 52 -11.58 -4.98 4.87
CA ALA A 52 -11.39 -4.51 6.23
C ALA A 52 -10.38 -5.44 6.92
N LYS A 53 -9.13 -4.98 7.13
CA LYS A 53 -8.29 -5.48 8.22
C LYS A 53 -7.15 -4.51 8.55
N GLU A 54 -7.43 -3.59 9.45
CA GLU A 54 -6.46 -3.09 10.44
C GLU A 54 -7.12 -3.28 11.83
N PRO A 55 -6.38 -3.36 12.96
CA PRO A 55 -4.94 -3.15 13.12
C PRO A 55 -4.24 -4.21 14.01
N ALA A 56 -2.97 -4.49 13.75
CA ALA A 56 -2.04 -5.13 14.71
C ALA A 56 -0.61 -4.74 14.31
N ALA A 57 0.30 -4.24 15.15
CA ALA A 57 0.36 -4.12 16.59
C ALA A 57 1.26 -2.92 16.95
N GLY A 58 1.01 -2.29 18.09
CA GLY A 58 1.94 -1.32 18.66
C GLY A 58 3.09 -2.01 19.41
N ASP A 59 4.25 -1.37 19.42
CA ASP A 59 5.32 -1.47 20.41
C ASP A 59 6.33 -0.34 20.12
N GLY A 60 6.74 0.58 20.99
CA GLY A 60 6.43 0.84 22.39
C GLY A 60 7.00 2.22 22.75
N ALA A 61 6.22 3.04 23.45
CA ALA A 61 6.68 4.24 24.13
C ALA A 61 6.71 3.96 25.64
N LYS A 62 7.93 3.74 26.16
CA LYS A 62 8.42 3.83 27.56
C LYS A 62 9.81 3.17 27.53
N GLU A 63 10.92 3.76 27.97
CA GLU A 63 11.16 4.60 29.16
C GLU A 63 12.10 5.78 28.87
#